data_AF-W1YBS4-F1
#
_entry.id   AF-W1YBS4-F1
#
_cell.length_a   1.000
_cell.length_b   1.000
_cell.length_c   1.000
_cell.angle_alpha   90.00
_cell.angle_beta   90.00
_cell.angle_gamma   90.00
#
_symmetry.space_group_name_H-M   'P 1'
#
loop_
_entity.id
_entity.type
_entity.pdbx_description
1 polymer ?
#
loop_
_entity_poly.entity_id
_entity_poly.type
_entity_poly.pdbx_seq_one_letter_code
_entity_poly.pdbx_strand_id
1 'polypeptide(L)'
;QIYIQTGMRVEVIDMPKEVYYKYALLYYKMTNQYRLTDPTKATLFLDITSGGVGLTVWRGESLLFQRNMHSGSLRVMESFNRNQ
;
A
#
# COMPACT_ATOMS: atom_id res chain seq x y z
N GLN A 1 -3.39 -2.86 25.80
CA GLN A 1 -4.23 -4.05 25.56
C GLN A 1 -3.58 -5.07 24.61
N ILE A 2 -3.01 -4.69 23.45
CA ILE A 2 -2.45 -5.67 22.48
C ILE A 2 -1.41 -6.62 23.11
N TYR A 3 -0.32 -6.12 23.69
CA TYR A 3 0.73 -6.97 24.29
C TYR A 3 0.21 -7.87 25.42
N ILE A 4 -0.70 -7.37 26.26
CA ILE A 4 -1.28 -8.16 27.37
C ILE A 4 -2.10 -9.33 26.84
N GLN A 5 -2.78 -9.14 25.70
CA GLN A 5 -3.64 -10.16 25.10
C GLN A 5 -2.89 -11.12 24.17
N THR A 6 -1.82 -10.67 23.52
CA THR A 6 -1.15 -11.44 22.45
C THR A 6 0.30 -11.79 22.75
N GLY A 7 0.93 -11.17 23.75
CA GLY A 7 2.38 -11.23 23.97
C GLY A 7 3.21 -10.50 22.90
N MET A 8 2.58 -9.92 21.88
CA MET A 8 3.27 -9.28 20.76
C MET A 8 3.52 -7.81 21.01
N ARG A 9 4.75 -7.36 20.71
CA ARG A 9 5.08 -5.94 20.64
C ARG A 9 4.72 -5.42 19.26
N VAL A 10 4.05 -4.28 19.23
CA VAL A 10 3.64 -3.63 17.97
C VAL A 10 4.64 -2.53 17.67
N GLU A 11 5.14 -2.52 16.44
CA GLU A 11 5.94 -1.45 15.89
C GLU A 11 5.08 -0.62 14.93
N VAL A 12 5.11 0.70 15.08
CA VAL A 12 4.50 1.60 14.12
C VAL A 12 5.57 1.94 13.08
N ILE A 13 5.35 1.49 11.84
CA ILE A 13 6.26 1.76 10.73
C ILE A 13 5.74 2.91 9.86
N ASP A 14 6.66 3.64 9.24
CA ASP A 14 6.29 4.70 8.31
C ASP A 14 5.53 4.14 7.10
N MET A 15 4.52 4.88 6.66
CA MET A 15 3.67 4.50 5.51
C MET A 15 4.48 4.11 4.26
N PRO A 16 5.59 4.79 3.88
CA PRO A 16 6.39 4.35 2.74
C PRO A 16 7.01 2.96 2.90
N LYS A 17 7.41 2.58 4.13
CA LYS A 17 7.96 1.26 4.43
C LYS A 17 6.87 0.19 4.38
N GLU A 18 5.69 0.49 4.92
CA GLU A 18 4.53 -0.41 4.85
C GLU A 18 4.18 -0.75 3.38
N VAL A 19 4.05 0.28 2.53
CA VAL A 19 3.73 0.11 1.10
C VAL A 19 4.84 -0.66 0.38
N TYR A 20 6.11 -0.36 0.68
CA TYR A 20 7.24 -1.09 0.10
C TYR A 20 7.19 -2.58 0.45
N TYR A 21 7.06 -2.93 1.73
CA TYR A 21 7.03 -4.34 2.14
C TYR A 21 5.86 -5.11 1.52
N LYS A 22 4.70 -4.46 1.40
CA LYS A 22 3.51 -5.04 0.76
C LYS A 22 3.76 -5.35 -0.72
N TYR A 23 4.22 -4.37 -1.49
CA TYR A 23 4.30 -4.51 -2.95
C TYR A 23 5.58 -5.14 -3.47
N ALA A 24 6.71 -5.03 -2.75
CA ALA A 24 7.95 -5.67 -3.17
C ALA A 24 7.79 -7.19 -3.26
N LEU A 25 7.24 -7.82 -2.22
CA LEU A 25 7.01 -9.27 -2.21
C LEU A 25 5.94 -9.68 -3.23
N LEU A 26 4.83 -8.92 -3.31
CA LEU A 26 3.77 -9.21 -4.27
C LEU A 26 4.28 -9.14 -5.71
N TYR A 27 4.98 -8.05 -6.07
CA TYR A 27 5.56 -7.87 -7.40
C TYR A 27 6.57 -8.97 -7.72
N TYR A 28 7.45 -9.32 -6.77
CA TYR A 28 8.40 -10.42 -6.93
C TYR A 28 7.69 -11.74 -7.25
N LYS A 29 6.64 -12.10 -6.50
CA LYS A 29 5.89 -13.35 -6.74
C LYS A 29 5.14 -13.31 -8.06
N MET A 30 4.46 -12.21 -8.37
CA MET A 30 3.73 -12.02 -9.63
C MET A 30 4.67 -12.15 -10.83
N THR A 31 5.89 -11.60 -10.74
CA THR A 31 6.89 -11.64 -11.81
C THR A 31 7.51 -13.04 -11.94
N ASN A 32 8.10 -13.54 -10.85
CA ASN A 32 9.01 -14.69 -10.90
C ASN A 32 8.32 -16.04 -10.73
N GLN A 33 7.22 -16.10 -9.98
CA GLN A 33 6.51 -17.36 -9.71
C GLN A 33 5.32 -17.54 -10.65
N TYR A 34 4.53 -16.47 -10.83
CA TYR A 34 3.27 -16.57 -11.58
C TYR A 34 3.34 -16.04 -13.02
N ARG A 35 4.45 -15.39 -13.41
CA ARG A 35 4.65 -14.79 -14.76
C ARG A 35 3.50 -13.88 -15.18
N LEU A 36 2.90 -13.16 -14.23
CA LEU A 36 1.76 -12.25 -14.44
C LEU A 36 2.17 -10.84 -14.86
N THR A 37 3.46 -10.52 -14.78
CA THR A 37 3.99 -9.22 -15.16
C THR A 37 5.24 -9.39 -16.01
N ASP A 38 5.48 -8.41 -16.88
CA ASP A 38 6.67 -8.31 -17.72
C ASP A 38 7.65 -7.34 -17.03
N PRO A 39 8.87 -7.77 -16.65
CA PRO A 39 9.85 -6.91 -15.99
C PRO A 39 10.21 -5.64 -16.79
N THR A 40 10.03 -5.65 -18.11
CA THR A 40 10.33 -4.50 -18.97
C THR A 40 9.20 -3.46 -18.97
N LYS A 41 8.00 -3.84 -18.52
CA LYS A 41 6.80 -2.98 -18.49
C LYS A 41 6.53 -2.47 -17.08
N ALA A 42 6.00 -1.25 -17.02
CA ALA A 42 5.57 -0.67 -15.75
C ALA A 42 4.29 -1.36 -15.26
N THR A 43 4.27 -1.75 -13.99
CA THR A 43 3.11 -2.31 -13.29
C THR A 43 2.65 -1.32 -12.23
N LEU A 44 1.40 -0.88 -12.34
CA LEU A 44 0.75 0.00 -11.37
C LEU A 44 -0.04 -0.83 -10.37
N PHE A 45 0.24 -0.61 -9.09
CA PHE A 45 -0.57 -1.07 -7.98
C PHE A 45 -1.40 0.09 -7.44
N LEU A 46 -2.67 -0.19 -7.18
CA LEU A 46 -3.63 0.71 -6.56
C LEU A 46 -4.11 0.07 -5.25
N ASP A 47 -3.80 0.71 -4.12
CA ASP A 47 -4.31 0.36 -2.79
C ASP A 47 -5.49 1.28 -2.47
N ILE A 48 -6.69 0.75 -2.27
CA ILE A 48 -7.84 1.55 -1.86
C ILE A 48 -8.24 1.11 -0.46
N THR A 49 -8.04 2.00 0.51
CA THR A 49 -8.45 1.79 1.90
C THR A 49 -9.43 2.87 2.32
N SER A 50 -10.07 2.66 3.46
CA SER A 50 -10.95 3.67 4.06
C SER A 50 -10.22 4.97 4.43
N GLY A 51 -8.92 4.89 4.71
CA GLY A 51 -8.08 6.03 5.10
C GLY A 51 -7.32 6.69 3.96
N GLY A 52 -7.24 6.09 2.76
CA GLY A 52 -6.49 6.68 1.66
C GLY A 52 -6.42 5.81 0.42
N VAL A 53 -5.88 6.39 -0.64
CA VAL A 53 -5.58 5.71 -1.90
C VAL A 53 -4.08 5.73 -2.14
N GLY A 54 -3.46 4.56 -2.26
CA GLY A 54 -2.05 4.38 -2.54
C GLY A 54 -1.80 4.03 -4.00
N LEU A 55 -0.80 4.65 -4.62
CA LEU A 55 -0.35 4.40 -5.98
C LEU A 55 1.13 4.00 -5.93
N THR A 56 1.46 2.82 -6.44
CA THR A 56 2.84 2.33 -6.48
C THR A 56 3.16 1.76 -7.85
N VAL A 57 4.25 2.20 -8.48
CA VAL A 57 4.65 1.73 -9.82
C VAL A 57 6.00 1.04 -9.76
N TRP A 58 6.05 -0.19 -10.26
CA TRP A 58 7.26 -0.99 -10.38
C TRP A 58 7.60 -1.29 -11.84
N ARG A 59 8.89 -1.38 -12.16
CA ARG A 59 9.40 -1.91 -13.44
C ARG A 59 10.70 -2.64 -13.19
N GLY A 60 10.69 -3.95 -13.37
CA GLY A 60 11.83 -4.80 -13.04
C GLY A 60 12.21 -4.59 -11.58
N GLU A 61 13.48 -4.36 -11.29
CA GLU A 61 13.96 -4.15 -9.92
C GLU A 61 13.74 -2.72 -9.39
N SER A 62 13.15 -1.83 -10.20
CA SER A 62 13.02 -0.41 -9.88
C SER A 62 11.62 -0.05 -9.41
N LEU A 63 11.54 0.55 -8.21
CA LEU A 63 10.37 1.30 -7.75
C LEU A 63 10.41 2.69 -8.41
N LEU A 64 9.51 2.93 -9.37
CA LEU A 64 9.49 4.16 -10.17
C LEU A 64 8.72 5.28 -9.48
N PHE A 65 7.67 4.94 -8.74
CA PHE A 65 6.77 5.92 -8.15
C PHE A 65 6.04 5.33 -6.95
N GLN A 66 5.88 6.14 -5.90
CA GLN A 66 5.06 5.80 -4.75
C GLN A 66 4.40 7.06 -4.20
N ARG A 67 3.06 7.07 -4.12
CA ARG A 67 2.28 8.15 -3.50
C ARG A 67 1.12 7.59 -2.72
N ASN A 68 0.81 8.22 -1.60
CA ASN A 68 -0.39 7.96 -0.82
C ASN A 68 -1.21 9.24 -0.73
N MET A 69 -2.42 9.19 -1.25
CA MET A 69 -3.42 10.25 -1.17
C MET A 69 -4.26 10.02 0.09
N HIS A 70 -4.31 11.03 0.95
CA HIS A 70 -5.10 11.04 2.18
C HIS A 70 -6.59 11.30 1.90
N SER A 71 -7.18 10.54 0.96
CA SER A 71 -8.57 10.70 0.49
C SER A 71 -9.27 9.34 0.38
N GLY A 72 -9.34 8.62 1.49
CA GLY A 72 -10.09 7.36 1.58
C GLY A 72 -11.57 7.60 1.85
N SER A 73 -12.40 6.56 1.65
CA SER A 73 -13.87 6.67 1.76
C SER A 73 -14.36 7.24 3.09
N LEU A 74 -13.73 6.89 4.22
CA LEU A 74 -14.10 7.46 5.52
C LEU A 74 -13.77 8.94 5.62
N ARG A 75 -12.60 9.38 5.13
CA ARG A 75 -12.24 10.81 5.15
C ARG A 75 -13.12 11.64 4.22
N VAL A 76 -13.51 11.06 3.09
CA VAL A 76 -14.47 11.68 2.17
C VAL A 76 -15.82 11.83 2.87
N MET A 77 -16.33 10.78 3.52
CA MET A 77 -17.58 10.85 4.29
C MET A 77 -17.51 11.85 5.46
N GLU A 78 -16.42 11.85 6.23
CA GLU A 78 -16.20 12.82 7.31
C GLU A 78 -16.17 14.27 6.80
N SER A 79 -15.60 14.51 5.61
CA SER A 79 -15.58 15.82 4.97
C SER A 79 -16.97 16.29 4.55
N PHE A 80 -17.86 15.39 4.13
CA PHE A 80 -19.24 15.75 3.78
C PHE A 80 -20.09 16.03 5.02
N ASN A 81 -19.94 15.23 6.07
CA ASN A 81 -20.69 15.41 7.33
C ASN A 81 -20.24 16.64 8.13
N ARG A 82 -19.01 17.14 7.95
CA ARG A 82 -18.54 18.40 8.56
C ARG A 82 -19.08 19.67 7.89
N ASN A 83 -19.57 19.56 6.66
CA ASN A 83 -20.09 20.68 5.88
C ASN A 83 -21.64 20.73 5.88
N GLN A 84 -22.28 20.00 6.79
CA GLN A 84 -23.70 20.11 7.16
C GLN A 84 -23.81 20.75 8.55
#